data_AF-A0A1G7Y746-F1
#
_entry.id   AF-A0A1G7Y746-F1
#
_cell.length_a   1.000
_cell.length_b   1.000
_cell.length_c   1.000
_cell.angle_alpha   90.00
_cell.angle_beta   90.00
_cell.angle_gamma   90.00
#
_symmetry.space_group_name_H-M   'P 1'
#
loop_
_entity.id
_entity.type
_entity.pdbx_description
1 polymer ?
#
loop_
_entity_poly.entity_id
_entity_poly.type
_entity_poly.pdbx_seq_one_letter_code
_entity_poly.pdbx_strand_id
1 'polypeptide(L)'
;MHAKNIIWIIFNILLAISVLFILPAQAQAKKVREYWIAAEKVTWNYAPTEKNLIESEGDLGVWGKTLAYTKYRYIGYTDGKYTTPVPQPEWAGILGPQIRAVVGDTIKVHFLNKTDRPLSMHPHGVFYQKDDEGADGGKGASIAPGARYTYTWVADEAAGPGPNDPSSVIWLYHSHVMAEEEMNLGLIGTIAITREGKARSQDDPTPRDVDQEFVSLFTIFNEENDEESGLKHTINGRIFGNLPGYETSLGKRVRWHLVALGNEVDNHTVHWHGQTVLAHGRRTDVIELMPASMMAVDMVPRSAGDWLFHCHVNDHMMAGMSTRWRVLP
;
A
#
# COMPACT_ATOMS: atom_id res chain seq x y z
N MET A 1 -35.54 70.55 31.71
CA MET A 1 -36.62 69.76 31.08
C MET A 1 -36.76 70.29 29.66
N HIS A 2 -36.61 69.59 28.54
CA HIS A 2 -36.42 68.19 28.20
C HIS A 2 -35.50 68.13 26.97
N ALA A 3 -34.46 67.30 27.05
CA ALA A 3 -33.76 66.79 25.87
C ALA A 3 -34.29 65.38 25.63
N LYS A 4 -35.21 65.21 24.67
CA LYS A 4 -35.57 63.90 24.09
C LYS A 4 -36.11 64.11 22.68
N ASN A 5 -35.72 63.22 21.77
CA ASN A 5 -36.33 62.92 20.46
C ASN A 5 -35.68 63.53 19.21
N ILE A 6 -34.38 63.31 18.99
CA ILE A 6 -33.82 63.18 17.63
C ILE A 6 -32.72 62.10 17.64
N ILE A 7 -33.10 60.85 17.92
CA ILE A 7 -32.27 59.66 17.64
C ILE A 7 -33.24 58.55 17.23
N TRP A 8 -33.85 58.67 16.06
CA TRP A 8 -34.56 57.59 15.37
C TRP A 8 -34.72 58.05 13.93
N ILE A 9 -34.16 57.28 12.98
CA ILE A 9 -34.00 57.54 11.53
C ILE A 9 -32.53 57.86 11.18
N ILE A 10 -31.96 57.06 10.27
CA ILE A 10 -30.55 56.93 9.86
C ILE A 10 -29.69 55.98 10.71
N PHE A 11 -30.22 54.76 10.94
CA PHE A 11 -29.37 53.57 11.14
C PHE A 11 -30.09 52.36 10.52
N ASN A 12 -30.35 52.41 9.21
CA ASN A 12 -31.11 51.35 8.54
C ASN A 12 -30.74 51.12 7.06
N ILE A 13 -29.53 51.47 6.64
CA ILE A 13 -28.99 51.04 5.34
C ILE A 13 -27.47 50.88 5.48
N LEU A 14 -27.03 49.68 5.87
CA LEU A 14 -25.72 49.07 5.57
C LEU A 14 -25.51 47.80 6.41
N LEU A 15 -26.54 46.96 6.53
CA LEU A 15 -26.33 45.54 6.74
C LEU A 15 -26.45 44.90 5.36
N ALA A 16 -25.41 45.11 4.54
CA ALA A 16 -25.22 44.32 3.34
C ALA A 16 -25.01 42.89 3.82
N ILE A 17 -26.08 42.11 3.75
CA ILE A 17 -26.08 40.68 4.05
C ILE A 17 -25.13 40.05 3.03
N SER A 18 -23.87 39.88 3.41
CA SER A 18 -22.97 38.93 2.79
C SER A 18 -23.46 37.52 3.17
N VAL A 19 -24.55 37.10 2.51
CA VAL A 19 -24.85 35.66 2.39
C VAL A 19 -23.70 35.12 1.55
N LEU A 20 -22.64 34.64 2.22
CA LEU A 20 -21.77 33.66 1.61
C LEU A 20 -22.70 32.49 1.24
N PHE A 21 -22.96 32.34 -0.05
CA PHE A 21 -23.39 31.06 -0.60
C PHE A 21 -22.25 30.09 -0.31
N ILE A 22 -22.30 29.42 0.85
CA ILE A 22 -21.61 28.16 1.04
C ILE A 22 -22.31 27.22 0.07
N LEU A 23 -21.79 27.15 -1.16
CA LEU A 23 -22.15 26.06 -2.05
C LEU A 23 -21.86 24.78 -1.26
N PRO A 24 -22.85 23.90 -1.03
CA PRO A 24 -22.55 22.62 -0.43
C PRO A 24 -21.45 21.99 -1.28
N ALA A 25 -20.36 21.56 -0.64
CA ALA A 25 -19.39 20.71 -1.30
C ALA A 25 -20.21 19.61 -1.96
N GLN A 26 -20.17 19.53 -3.30
CA GLN A 26 -20.91 18.49 -4.02
C GLN A 26 -20.42 17.16 -3.47
N ALA A 27 -21.30 16.47 -2.73
CA ALA A 27 -21.02 15.14 -2.22
C ALA A 27 -20.57 14.29 -3.41
N GLN A 28 -19.42 13.66 -3.28
CA GLN A 28 -18.83 12.93 -4.39
C GLN A 28 -19.72 11.72 -4.69
N ALA A 29 -20.10 11.53 -5.97
CA ALA A 29 -20.97 10.41 -6.33
C ALA A 29 -20.25 9.09 -6.02
N LYS A 30 -20.86 8.25 -5.20
CA LYS A 30 -20.32 6.93 -4.83
C LYS A 30 -20.13 6.07 -6.08
N LYS A 31 -18.92 5.58 -6.33
CA LYS A 31 -18.57 4.83 -7.56
C LYS A 31 -18.37 3.35 -7.26
N VAL A 32 -18.73 2.51 -8.22
CA VAL A 32 -18.29 1.11 -8.25
C VAL A 32 -16.96 1.05 -9.00
N ARG A 33 -15.92 0.54 -8.34
CA ARG A 33 -14.59 0.35 -8.91
C ARG A 33 -14.35 -1.14 -9.13
N GLU A 34 -14.17 -1.53 -10.37
CA GLU A 34 -14.00 -2.93 -10.77
C GLU A 34 -12.51 -3.24 -11.01
N TYR A 35 -12.07 -4.37 -10.46
CA TYR A 35 -10.71 -4.88 -10.58
C TYR A 35 -10.77 -6.33 -11.05
N TRP A 36 -10.05 -6.66 -12.13
CA TRP A 36 -9.87 -8.04 -12.58
C TRP A 36 -8.52 -8.53 -12.11
N ILE A 37 -8.51 -9.53 -11.23
CA ILE A 37 -7.28 -10.03 -10.60
C ILE A 37 -7.26 -11.54 -10.74
N ALA A 38 -6.12 -12.11 -11.13
CA ALA A 38 -5.92 -13.55 -11.10
C ALA A 38 -4.75 -13.92 -10.19
N ALA A 39 -4.86 -15.05 -9.49
CA ALA A 39 -3.70 -15.67 -8.86
C ALA A 39 -3.00 -16.58 -9.87
N GLU A 40 -1.68 -16.43 -10.01
CA GLU A 40 -0.87 -17.17 -10.97
C GLU A 40 0.41 -17.70 -10.33
N LYS A 41 0.83 -18.91 -10.74
CA LYS A 41 2.10 -19.50 -10.35
C LYS A 41 3.24 -18.85 -11.13
N VAL A 42 4.28 -18.39 -10.44
CA VAL A 42 5.45 -17.76 -11.04
C VAL A 42 6.73 -18.29 -10.41
N THR A 43 7.85 -18.17 -11.13
CA THR A 43 9.18 -18.28 -10.52
C THR A 43 9.63 -16.88 -10.08
N TRP A 44 9.94 -16.72 -8.81
CA TRP A 44 10.41 -15.46 -8.24
C TRP A 44 11.86 -15.58 -7.79
N ASN A 45 12.74 -14.73 -8.32
CA ASN A 45 14.15 -14.66 -7.93
C ASN A 45 14.39 -13.50 -6.95
N TYR A 46 14.75 -13.76 -5.70
CA TYR A 46 14.94 -12.71 -4.70
C TYR A 46 16.11 -11.73 -4.99
N ALA A 47 17.12 -12.16 -5.76
CA ALA A 47 18.25 -11.33 -6.18
C ALA A 47 18.62 -11.62 -7.66
N PRO A 48 17.89 -11.06 -8.64
CA PRO A 48 18.10 -11.37 -10.05
C PRO A 48 19.50 -11.04 -10.59
N THR A 49 20.25 -10.15 -9.94
CA THR A 49 21.62 -9.83 -10.33
C THR A 49 22.66 -10.81 -9.77
N GLU A 50 22.25 -11.71 -8.88
CA GLU A 50 23.10 -12.66 -8.15
C GLU A 50 24.20 -11.96 -7.32
N LYS A 51 24.01 -10.66 -7.02
CA LYS A 51 24.98 -9.82 -6.33
C LYS A 51 24.35 -9.04 -5.19
N ASN A 52 25.18 -8.72 -4.21
CA ASN A 52 24.87 -7.68 -3.24
C ASN A 52 25.15 -6.31 -3.86
N LEU A 53 24.11 -5.50 -4.04
CA LEU A 53 24.20 -4.17 -4.65
C LEU A 53 24.31 -3.04 -3.62
N ILE A 54 24.34 -3.38 -2.33
CA ILE A 54 24.51 -2.43 -1.23
C ILE A 54 25.99 -2.29 -0.89
N GLU A 55 26.72 -3.41 -0.83
CA GLU A 55 28.13 -3.47 -0.49
C GLU A 55 28.95 -3.91 -1.72
N SER A 56 29.95 -3.11 -2.11
CA SER A 56 30.68 -3.29 -3.38
C SER A 56 31.46 -4.61 -3.47
N GLU A 57 31.89 -5.16 -2.35
CA GLU A 57 32.62 -6.44 -2.24
C GLU A 57 31.80 -7.51 -1.48
N GLY A 58 30.51 -7.25 -1.25
CA GLY A 58 29.63 -8.15 -0.52
C GLY A 58 29.18 -9.33 -1.38
N ASP A 59 29.13 -10.52 -0.80
CA ASP A 59 28.38 -11.64 -1.36
C ASP A 59 26.95 -11.69 -0.79
N LEU A 60 26.17 -12.66 -1.26
CA LEU A 60 24.80 -12.90 -0.79
C LEU A 60 24.76 -13.85 0.45
N GLY A 61 25.91 -14.24 0.96
CA GLY A 61 26.07 -15.16 2.09
C GLY A 61 25.31 -16.46 1.90
N VAL A 62 24.79 -16.99 3.01
CA VAL A 62 23.95 -18.20 3.02
C VAL A 62 22.62 -18.01 2.27
N TRP A 63 22.12 -16.78 2.17
CA TRP A 63 20.89 -16.44 1.45
C TRP A 63 21.07 -16.48 -0.08
N GLY A 64 22.31 -16.57 -0.56
CA GLY A 64 22.66 -16.75 -1.97
C GLY A 64 22.57 -18.19 -2.49
N LYS A 65 22.40 -19.21 -1.62
CA LYS A 65 22.41 -20.63 -2.02
C LYS A 65 21.31 -20.97 -3.02
N THR A 66 20.08 -20.56 -2.71
CA THR A 66 18.91 -20.70 -3.58
C THR A 66 18.24 -19.34 -3.68
N LEU A 67 18.16 -18.80 -4.90
CA LEU A 67 17.62 -17.46 -5.15
C LEU A 67 16.22 -17.47 -5.74
N ALA A 68 15.84 -18.55 -6.42
CA ALA A 68 14.58 -18.61 -7.17
C ALA A 68 13.65 -19.69 -6.61
N TYR A 69 12.41 -19.30 -6.32
CA TYR A 69 11.39 -20.17 -5.75
C TYR A 69 10.08 -20.09 -6.53
N THR A 70 9.26 -21.11 -6.41
CA THR A 70 7.89 -21.06 -6.94
C THR A 70 7.02 -20.24 -5.99
N LYS A 71 6.35 -19.21 -6.52
CA LYS A 71 5.41 -18.35 -5.80
C LYS A 71 4.04 -18.37 -6.47
N TYR A 72 3.04 -17.88 -5.77
CA TYR A 72 1.77 -17.45 -6.33
C TYR A 72 1.65 -15.93 -6.18
N ARG A 73 1.30 -15.24 -7.27
CA ARG A 73 1.13 -13.78 -7.26
C ARG A 73 -0.24 -13.40 -7.75
N TYR A 74 -0.77 -12.32 -7.18
CA TYR A 74 -1.91 -11.62 -7.75
C TYR A 74 -1.46 -10.76 -8.94
N ILE A 75 -2.08 -10.97 -10.10
CA ILE A 75 -1.84 -10.24 -11.33
C ILE A 75 -3.11 -9.50 -11.71
N GLY A 76 -3.03 -8.17 -11.81
CA GLY A 76 -4.13 -7.32 -12.27
C GLY A 76 -4.26 -7.35 -13.79
N TYR A 77 -5.48 -7.31 -14.30
CA TYR A 77 -5.82 -7.34 -15.71
C TYR A 77 -6.71 -6.17 -16.10
N THR A 78 -6.61 -5.74 -17.35
CA THR A 78 -7.37 -4.59 -17.85
C THR A 78 -8.87 -4.86 -17.96
N ASP A 79 -9.27 -6.12 -18.12
CA ASP A 79 -10.66 -6.55 -18.26
C ASP A 79 -10.86 -8.03 -17.88
N GLY A 80 -12.11 -8.50 -17.99
CA GLY A 80 -12.53 -9.88 -17.68
C GLY A 80 -12.06 -10.96 -18.66
N LYS A 81 -11.23 -10.63 -19.65
CA LYS A 81 -10.58 -11.63 -20.52
C LYS A 81 -9.33 -12.22 -19.89
N TYR A 82 -8.74 -11.53 -18.91
CA TYR A 82 -7.51 -11.96 -18.22
C TYR A 82 -6.34 -12.25 -19.17
N THR A 83 -6.21 -11.45 -20.24
CA THR A 83 -5.17 -11.57 -21.27
C THR A 83 -4.09 -10.49 -21.18
N THR A 84 -4.46 -9.26 -20.83
CA THR A 84 -3.55 -8.11 -20.81
C THR A 84 -3.34 -7.64 -19.37
N PRO A 85 -2.16 -7.90 -18.77
CA PRO A 85 -1.86 -7.43 -17.42
C PRO A 85 -1.85 -5.90 -17.33
N VAL A 86 -2.30 -5.37 -16.20
CA VAL A 86 -2.10 -3.95 -15.87
C VAL A 86 -0.62 -3.73 -15.54
N PRO A 87 0.03 -2.71 -16.14
CA PRO A 87 1.41 -2.37 -15.79
C PRO A 87 1.54 -2.09 -14.29
N GLN A 88 2.56 -2.68 -13.68
CA GLN A 88 2.95 -2.37 -12.30
C GLN A 88 4.26 -1.60 -12.29
N PRO A 89 4.44 -0.66 -11.35
CA PRO A 89 5.71 0.01 -11.20
C PRO A 89 6.78 -1.00 -10.75
N GLU A 90 8.02 -0.80 -11.19
CA GLU A 90 9.12 -1.73 -10.87
C GLU A 90 9.32 -1.92 -9.36
N TRP A 91 9.12 -0.86 -8.58
CA TRP A 91 9.22 -0.90 -7.13
C TRP A 91 8.20 -1.83 -6.47
N ALA A 92 7.08 -2.17 -7.13
CA ALA A 92 6.07 -3.04 -6.53
C ALA A 92 6.59 -4.45 -6.26
N GLY A 93 7.61 -4.90 -7.01
CA GLY A 93 8.25 -6.19 -6.78
C GLY A 93 7.23 -7.33 -6.78
N ILE A 94 7.18 -8.09 -5.68
CA ILE A 94 6.30 -9.26 -5.52
C ILE A 94 4.82 -8.89 -5.34
N LEU A 95 4.51 -7.65 -4.93
CA LEU A 95 3.15 -7.23 -4.61
C LEU A 95 2.17 -7.46 -5.77
N GLY A 96 0.94 -7.76 -5.41
CA GLY A 96 -0.22 -7.72 -6.30
C GLY A 96 -0.59 -6.30 -6.71
N PRO A 97 -1.52 -6.14 -7.67
CA PRO A 97 -1.98 -4.82 -8.08
C PRO A 97 -2.55 -4.05 -6.89
N GLN A 98 -2.22 -2.76 -6.81
CA GLN A 98 -2.81 -1.88 -5.81
C GLN A 98 -4.25 -1.54 -6.19
N ILE A 99 -5.19 -2.00 -5.37
CA ILE A 99 -6.61 -1.63 -5.42
C ILE A 99 -6.74 -0.22 -4.84
N ARG A 100 -7.61 0.62 -5.41
CA ARG A 100 -7.77 2.00 -4.96
C ARG A 100 -9.23 2.38 -4.85
N ALA A 101 -9.58 3.14 -3.83
CA ALA A 101 -10.93 3.67 -3.68
C ALA A 101 -10.91 5.04 -3.00
N VAL A 102 -12.03 5.76 -3.11
CA VAL A 102 -12.33 6.92 -2.27
C VAL A 102 -13.34 6.48 -1.23
N VAL A 103 -13.29 7.07 -0.03
CA VAL A 103 -14.34 6.87 0.97
C VAL A 103 -15.73 7.08 0.35
N GLY A 104 -16.61 6.11 0.55
CA GLY A 104 -17.94 5.99 -0.05
C GLY A 104 -18.03 5.04 -1.25
N ASP A 105 -16.92 4.64 -1.87
CA ASP A 105 -16.92 3.76 -3.04
C ASP A 105 -17.20 2.29 -2.69
N THR A 106 -17.70 1.55 -3.68
CA THR A 106 -17.78 0.09 -3.66
C THR A 106 -16.66 -0.48 -4.52
N ILE A 107 -15.90 -1.43 -3.98
CA ILE A 107 -14.84 -2.15 -4.68
C ILE A 107 -15.38 -3.52 -5.09
N LYS A 108 -15.33 -3.84 -6.37
CA LYS A 108 -15.61 -5.18 -6.89
C LYS A 108 -14.33 -5.81 -7.40
N VAL A 109 -13.98 -6.97 -6.86
CA VAL A 109 -12.82 -7.74 -7.30
C VAL A 109 -13.27 -9.02 -7.97
N HIS A 110 -13.11 -9.08 -9.29
CA HIS A 110 -13.36 -10.26 -10.10
C HIS A 110 -12.12 -11.16 -10.06
N PHE A 111 -12.10 -12.07 -9.10
CA PHE A 111 -11.00 -12.99 -8.88
C PHE A 111 -11.11 -14.22 -9.79
N LEU A 112 -9.99 -14.60 -10.41
CA LEU A 112 -9.81 -15.85 -11.13
C LEU A 112 -8.62 -16.62 -10.54
N ASN A 113 -8.87 -17.83 -10.06
CA ASN A 113 -7.77 -18.69 -9.61
C ASN A 113 -7.18 -19.48 -10.79
N LYS A 114 -6.00 -19.08 -11.30
CA LYS A 114 -5.27 -19.83 -12.34
C LYS A 114 -4.18 -20.74 -11.75
N THR A 115 -4.20 -20.97 -10.44
CA THR A 115 -3.23 -21.82 -9.75
C THR A 115 -3.74 -23.26 -9.64
N ASP A 116 -2.93 -24.13 -9.05
CA ASP A 116 -3.19 -25.55 -8.82
C ASP A 116 -3.66 -25.87 -7.39
N ARG A 117 -4.03 -24.85 -6.61
CA ARG A 117 -4.63 -25.02 -5.28
C ARG A 117 -5.78 -24.07 -5.04
N PRO A 118 -6.69 -24.39 -4.10
CA PRO A 118 -7.71 -23.43 -3.68
C PRO A 118 -7.05 -22.19 -3.06
N LEU A 119 -7.50 -21.01 -3.44
CA LEU A 119 -7.03 -19.72 -2.93
C LEU A 119 -8.21 -18.79 -2.69
N SER A 120 -8.01 -17.68 -1.98
CA SER A 120 -9.02 -16.66 -1.77
C SER A 120 -8.43 -15.25 -1.87
N MET A 121 -9.25 -14.22 -1.68
CA MET A 121 -8.79 -12.85 -1.42
C MET A 121 -9.49 -12.31 -0.18
N HIS A 122 -8.77 -12.17 0.92
CA HIS A 122 -9.22 -11.58 2.17
C HIS A 122 -8.67 -10.16 2.31
N PRO A 123 -9.52 -9.13 2.39
CA PRO A 123 -9.06 -7.75 2.57
C PRO A 123 -8.99 -7.36 4.05
N HIS A 124 -8.09 -6.43 4.36
CA HIS A 124 -8.04 -5.73 5.64
C HIS A 124 -8.71 -4.36 5.51
N GLY A 125 -9.24 -3.83 6.62
CA GLY A 125 -9.70 -2.44 6.77
C GLY A 125 -11.00 -2.03 6.05
N VAL A 126 -11.37 -2.69 4.95
CA VAL A 126 -12.63 -2.41 4.22
C VAL A 126 -13.81 -3.22 4.76
N PHE A 127 -15.02 -2.70 4.57
CA PHE A 127 -16.24 -3.39 4.98
C PHE A 127 -16.68 -4.45 3.96
N TYR A 128 -17.18 -5.59 4.44
CA TYR A 128 -17.70 -6.67 3.61
C TYR A 128 -18.78 -7.49 4.34
N GLN A 129 -19.55 -8.27 3.58
CA GLN A 129 -20.46 -9.29 4.12
C GLN A 129 -19.73 -10.64 4.21
N LYS A 130 -20.27 -11.59 4.98
CA LYS A 130 -19.61 -12.90 5.24
C LYS A 130 -19.27 -13.68 3.97
N ASP A 131 -20.10 -13.63 2.94
CA ASP A 131 -19.81 -14.29 1.66
C ASP A 131 -18.58 -13.69 0.95
N ASP A 132 -18.27 -12.42 1.18
CA ASP A 132 -17.18 -11.65 0.55
C ASP A 132 -15.93 -11.49 1.42
N GLU A 133 -15.88 -12.19 2.56
CA GLU A 133 -14.77 -12.12 3.52
C GLU A 133 -13.48 -12.72 2.95
N GLY A 134 -13.54 -13.77 2.14
CA GLY A 134 -12.34 -14.46 1.67
C GLY A 134 -11.67 -15.35 2.71
N ALA A 135 -12.32 -15.60 3.86
CA ALA A 135 -11.85 -16.46 4.94
C ALA A 135 -13.03 -17.17 5.64
N ASP A 136 -12.73 -18.08 6.56
CA ASP A 136 -13.64 -18.59 7.61
C ASP A 136 -15.07 -18.98 7.14
N GLY A 137 -15.17 -19.72 6.03
CA GLY A 137 -16.40 -20.42 5.64
C GLY A 137 -17.43 -19.63 4.81
N GLY A 138 -17.16 -18.38 4.42
CA GLY A 138 -17.97 -17.67 3.41
C GLY A 138 -17.88 -18.27 2.01
N LYS A 139 -18.78 -17.94 1.09
CA LYS A 139 -18.71 -18.41 -0.32
C LYS A 139 -17.40 -18.05 -1.02
N GLY A 140 -16.83 -16.89 -0.70
CA GLY A 140 -15.54 -16.43 -1.20
C GLY A 140 -14.33 -17.02 -0.49
N ALA A 141 -14.51 -17.88 0.53
CA ALA A 141 -13.43 -18.32 1.41
C ALA A 141 -12.45 -19.32 0.78
N SER A 142 -12.87 -20.06 -0.25
CA SER A 142 -12.01 -21.04 -0.93
C SER A 142 -12.43 -21.20 -2.38
N ILE A 143 -11.67 -20.60 -3.29
CA ILE A 143 -11.94 -20.61 -4.73
C ILE A 143 -11.07 -21.67 -5.37
N ALA A 144 -11.69 -22.72 -5.90
CA ALA A 144 -11.00 -23.85 -6.52
C ALA A 144 -10.15 -23.43 -7.74
N PRO A 145 -9.12 -24.23 -8.11
CA PRO A 145 -8.39 -24.08 -9.37
C PRO A 145 -9.32 -23.92 -10.59
N GLY A 146 -9.07 -22.90 -11.41
CA GLY A 146 -9.85 -22.56 -12.59
C GLY A 146 -11.18 -21.83 -12.31
N ALA A 147 -11.61 -21.74 -11.05
CA ALA A 147 -12.87 -21.10 -10.67
C ALA A 147 -12.73 -19.57 -10.52
N ARG A 148 -13.88 -18.89 -10.49
CA ARG A 148 -13.99 -17.43 -10.34
C ARG A 148 -14.92 -17.08 -9.20
N TYR A 149 -14.65 -15.96 -8.55
CA TYR A 149 -15.53 -15.35 -7.56
C TYR A 149 -15.46 -13.82 -7.69
N THR A 150 -16.57 -13.13 -7.43
CA THR A 150 -16.58 -11.66 -7.40
C THR A 150 -16.82 -11.21 -5.98
N TYR A 151 -15.79 -10.66 -5.35
CA TYR A 151 -15.88 -10.05 -4.02
C TYR A 151 -16.47 -8.65 -4.13
N THR A 152 -17.35 -8.30 -3.18
CA THR A 152 -17.87 -6.94 -3.02
C THR A 152 -17.45 -6.37 -1.67
N TRP A 153 -16.59 -5.35 -1.70
CA TRP A 153 -16.12 -4.63 -0.51
C TRP A 153 -16.56 -3.16 -0.58
N VAL A 154 -16.67 -2.51 0.57
CA VAL A 154 -17.09 -1.12 0.69
C VAL A 154 -16.01 -0.33 1.42
N ALA A 155 -15.53 0.74 0.78
CA ALA A 155 -14.62 1.69 1.40
C ALA A 155 -15.46 2.73 2.17
N ASP A 156 -16.07 2.33 3.27
CA ASP A 156 -16.86 3.25 4.10
C ASP A 156 -15.98 4.25 4.86
N GLU A 157 -16.59 5.06 5.73
CA GLU A 157 -15.85 6.05 6.52
C GLU A 157 -14.80 5.41 7.45
N ALA A 158 -15.09 4.22 7.98
CA ALA A 158 -14.18 3.48 8.87
C ALA A 158 -12.99 2.86 8.11
N ALA A 159 -13.16 2.56 6.82
CA ALA A 159 -12.07 2.13 5.95
C ALA A 159 -11.15 3.29 5.51
N GLY A 160 -11.57 4.53 5.72
CA GLY A 160 -10.86 5.73 5.32
C GLY A 160 -9.81 6.22 6.32
N PRO A 161 -9.04 7.25 5.94
CA PRO A 161 -8.05 7.85 6.83
C PRO A 161 -8.68 8.47 8.09
N GLY A 162 -8.12 8.18 9.26
CA GLY A 162 -8.45 8.83 10.53
C GLY A 162 -7.99 10.29 10.61
N PRO A 163 -8.27 11.01 11.72
CA PRO A 163 -7.98 12.45 11.82
C PRO A 163 -6.50 12.82 11.72
N ASN A 164 -5.61 11.93 12.18
CA ASN A 164 -4.15 12.15 12.17
C ASN A 164 -3.46 11.46 11.00
N ASP A 165 -4.21 10.75 10.16
CA ASP A 165 -3.69 10.09 8.98
C ASP A 165 -3.52 11.09 7.83
N PRO A 166 -2.59 10.80 6.90
CA PRO A 166 -2.54 11.49 5.62
C PRO A 166 -3.86 11.37 4.83
N SER A 167 -3.95 12.01 3.66
CA SER A 167 -5.21 11.99 2.87
C SER A 167 -5.56 10.63 2.25
N SER A 168 -4.65 9.65 2.33
CA SER A 168 -4.86 8.25 1.96
C SER A 168 -4.16 7.33 2.96
N VAL A 169 -4.78 6.19 3.23
CA VAL A 169 -4.23 5.09 4.04
C VAL A 169 -4.11 3.83 3.21
N ILE A 170 -3.35 2.86 3.71
CA ILE A 170 -3.09 1.59 3.06
C ILE A 170 -3.64 0.43 3.89
N TRP A 171 -4.23 -0.54 3.22
CA TRP A 171 -4.59 -1.84 3.76
C TRP A 171 -3.94 -2.95 2.93
N LEU A 172 -3.93 -4.16 3.46
CA LEU A 172 -3.53 -5.37 2.75
C LEU A 172 -4.73 -6.14 2.21
N TYR A 173 -4.47 -6.96 1.20
CA TYR A 173 -5.25 -8.16 0.95
C TYR A 173 -4.32 -9.35 0.71
N HIS A 174 -4.73 -10.54 1.14
CA HIS A 174 -3.97 -11.77 0.95
C HIS A 174 -4.89 -12.98 0.87
N SER A 175 -4.38 -14.14 0.47
CA SER A 175 -5.16 -15.39 0.55
C SER A 175 -5.24 -15.88 2.00
N HIS A 176 -6.37 -16.47 2.37
CA HIS A 176 -6.66 -16.89 3.76
C HIS A 176 -7.26 -18.30 3.83
N VAL A 177 -6.97 -19.17 2.85
CA VAL A 177 -7.32 -20.59 2.92
C VAL A 177 -6.35 -21.30 3.87
N MET A 178 -5.05 -21.02 3.72
CA MET A 178 -3.96 -21.44 4.62
C MET A 178 -3.02 -20.24 4.83
N ALA A 179 -3.49 -19.26 5.61
CA ALA A 179 -2.91 -17.92 5.65
C ALA A 179 -1.39 -17.87 5.87
N GLU A 180 -0.87 -18.65 6.82
CA GLU A 180 0.57 -18.68 7.15
C GLU A 180 1.43 -19.18 5.97
N GLU A 181 1.03 -20.30 5.35
CA GLU A 181 1.71 -20.85 4.18
C GLU A 181 1.58 -19.90 2.97
N GLU A 182 0.39 -19.35 2.75
CA GLU A 182 0.05 -18.56 1.56
C GLU A 182 0.69 -17.17 1.54
N MET A 183 0.94 -16.60 2.72
CA MET A 183 1.78 -15.42 2.86
C MET A 183 3.20 -15.70 2.36
N ASN A 184 3.82 -16.79 2.84
CA ASN A 184 5.14 -17.22 2.37
C ASN A 184 5.15 -17.55 0.87
N LEU A 185 4.00 -17.90 0.30
CA LEU A 185 3.83 -18.12 -1.14
C LEU A 185 3.72 -16.84 -1.98
N GLY A 186 3.66 -15.64 -1.39
CA GLY A 186 3.73 -14.36 -2.11
C GLY A 186 2.38 -13.74 -2.49
N LEU A 187 1.26 -14.29 -2.00
CA LEU A 187 -0.09 -13.80 -2.30
C LEU A 187 -0.45 -12.59 -1.43
N ILE A 188 0.20 -11.45 -1.72
CA ILE A 188 0.04 -10.21 -0.97
C ILE A 188 -0.18 -9.06 -1.95
N GLY A 189 -1.19 -8.23 -1.72
CA GLY A 189 -1.39 -6.97 -2.42
C GLY A 189 -1.97 -5.91 -1.50
N THR A 190 -2.21 -4.71 -2.03
CA THR A 190 -2.59 -3.56 -1.19
C THR A 190 -3.85 -2.85 -1.68
N ILE A 191 -4.55 -2.20 -0.74
CA ILE A 191 -5.73 -1.38 -0.99
C ILE A 191 -5.43 0.03 -0.47
N ALA A 192 -5.39 1.03 -1.33
CA ALA A 192 -5.24 2.42 -0.90
C ALA A 192 -6.60 3.12 -0.88
N ILE A 193 -7.01 3.63 0.29
CA ILE A 193 -8.27 4.36 0.46
C ILE A 193 -7.97 5.84 0.67
N THR A 194 -8.44 6.66 -0.26
CA THR A 194 -8.32 8.12 -0.23
C THR A 194 -9.54 8.74 0.45
N ARG A 195 -9.31 9.76 1.29
CA ARG A 195 -10.37 10.53 1.94
C ARG A 195 -11.31 11.17 0.90
N GLU A 196 -12.60 11.24 1.24
CA GLU A 196 -13.58 11.94 0.40
C GLU A 196 -13.12 13.38 0.07
N GLY A 197 -13.28 13.77 -1.19
CA GLY A 197 -12.87 15.11 -1.67
C GLY A 197 -11.36 15.34 -1.73
N LYS A 198 -10.52 14.32 -1.52
CA LYS A 198 -9.05 14.40 -1.65
C LYS A 198 -8.48 13.63 -2.84
N ALA A 199 -9.31 12.91 -3.58
CA ALA A 199 -8.92 12.30 -4.85
C ALA A 199 -8.54 13.35 -5.92
N ARG A 200 -7.70 12.97 -6.89
CA ARG A 200 -7.35 13.80 -8.05
C ARG A 200 -8.56 14.07 -8.94
N SER A 201 -9.40 13.06 -9.16
CA SER A 201 -10.65 13.21 -9.89
C SER A 201 -11.64 12.11 -9.48
N GLN A 202 -12.82 12.10 -10.10
CA GLN A 202 -13.80 11.02 -9.90
C GLN A 202 -13.26 9.67 -10.40
N ASP A 203 -12.51 9.69 -11.50
CA ASP A 203 -11.98 8.50 -12.16
C ASP A 203 -10.62 8.07 -11.61
N ASP A 204 -9.86 9.02 -11.06
CA ASP A 204 -8.54 8.81 -10.46
C ASP A 204 -8.63 8.97 -8.92
N PRO A 205 -8.70 7.85 -8.17
CA PRO A 205 -8.80 7.85 -6.71
C PRO A 205 -7.48 8.22 -6.01
N THR A 206 -6.39 8.48 -6.73
CA THR A 206 -5.12 8.86 -6.09
C THR A 206 -5.26 10.18 -5.33
N PRO A 207 -4.56 10.36 -4.19
CA PRO A 207 -4.57 11.62 -3.44
C PRO A 207 -3.96 12.78 -4.25
N ARG A 208 -4.63 13.94 -4.23
CA ARG A 208 -4.20 15.15 -4.98
C ARG A 208 -3.15 16.01 -4.27
N ASP A 209 -2.95 15.78 -2.97
CA ASP A 209 -2.03 16.50 -2.10
C ASP A 209 -0.60 15.94 -2.13
N VAL A 210 -0.36 14.86 -2.88
CA VAL A 210 0.98 14.32 -3.12
C VAL A 210 1.24 14.19 -4.62
N ASP A 211 2.51 14.13 -5.00
CA ASP A 211 2.94 14.04 -6.39
C ASP A 211 3.26 12.59 -6.78
N GLN A 212 3.60 11.75 -5.80
CA GLN A 212 3.96 10.35 -5.99
C GLN A 212 3.65 9.52 -4.74
N GLU A 213 3.34 8.24 -4.95
CA GLU A 213 3.16 7.28 -3.87
C GLU A 213 4.07 6.06 -4.08
N PHE A 214 4.58 5.51 -3.00
CA PHE A 214 5.33 4.25 -2.96
C PHE A 214 4.68 3.30 -1.95
N VAL A 215 4.76 2.00 -2.21
CA VAL A 215 4.40 0.97 -1.22
C VAL A 215 5.61 0.11 -0.92
N SER A 216 5.93 -0.07 0.35
CA SER A 216 7.04 -0.91 0.82
C SER A 216 6.53 -1.95 1.81
N LEU A 217 6.50 -3.21 1.37
CA LEU A 217 6.29 -4.40 2.17
C LEU A 217 7.63 -4.87 2.74
N PHE A 218 7.71 -4.91 4.07
CA PHE A 218 8.78 -5.52 4.85
C PHE A 218 8.28 -6.86 5.37
N THR A 219 8.90 -7.94 4.91
CA THR A 219 8.50 -9.29 5.28
C THR A 219 9.65 -10.27 5.09
N ILE A 220 9.68 -11.28 5.96
CA ILE A 220 10.59 -12.41 5.85
C ILE A 220 9.82 -13.58 5.22
N PHE A 221 10.17 -13.93 3.98
CA PHE A 221 9.61 -15.12 3.34
C PHE A 221 10.38 -16.36 3.79
N ASN A 222 9.69 -17.32 4.39
CA ASN A 222 10.23 -18.61 4.77
C ASN A 222 10.01 -19.64 3.65
N GLU A 223 11.07 -19.93 2.90
CA GLU A 223 11.00 -20.83 1.74
C GLU A 223 11.48 -22.27 2.03
N GLU A 224 12.24 -22.47 3.12
CA GLU A 224 12.95 -23.73 3.40
C GLU A 224 12.74 -24.19 4.86
N ASN A 225 11.52 -24.06 5.40
CA ASN A 225 11.15 -24.52 6.76
C ASN A 225 12.12 -24.07 7.86
N ASP A 226 12.34 -22.76 7.95
CA ASP A 226 13.23 -22.12 8.93
C ASP A 226 14.73 -22.39 8.73
N GLU A 227 15.15 -23.03 7.63
CA GLU A 227 16.55 -23.02 7.24
C GLU A 227 16.98 -21.59 6.90
N GLU A 228 18.08 -21.13 7.51
CA GLU A 228 18.59 -19.75 7.36
C GLU A 228 18.75 -19.34 5.89
N SER A 229 19.18 -20.25 5.01
CA SER A 229 19.29 -19.97 3.58
C SER A 229 17.96 -19.68 2.90
N GLY A 230 16.85 -20.19 3.44
CA GLY A 230 15.48 -20.00 2.96
C GLY A 230 14.75 -18.82 3.59
N LEU A 231 15.29 -18.19 4.63
CA LEU A 231 14.70 -16.99 5.25
C LEU A 231 15.07 -15.74 4.45
N LYS A 232 14.16 -15.31 3.56
CA LYS A 232 14.40 -14.15 2.68
C LYS A 232 13.87 -12.88 3.32
N HIS A 233 14.78 -12.09 3.86
CA HIS A 233 14.52 -10.82 4.53
C HIS A 233 14.36 -9.70 3.50
N THR A 234 13.13 -9.43 3.06
CA THR A 234 12.91 -8.64 1.85
C THR A 234 12.29 -7.26 2.06
N ILE A 235 12.56 -6.39 1.08
CA ILE A 235 11.69 -5.26 0.73
C ILE A 235 11.01 -5.60 -0.60
N ASN A 236 9.68 -5.65 -0.64
CA ASN A 236 8.86 -6.05 -1.79
C ASN A 236 9.35 -7.34 -2.50
N GLY A 237 9.84 -8.32 -1.74
CA GLY A 237 10.30 -9.60 -2.27
C GLY A 237 11.71 -9.57 -2.89
N ARG A 238 12.52 -8.53 -2.67
CA ARG A 238 13.93 -8.53 -3.09
C ARG A 238 14.87 -8.33 -1.90
N ILE A 239 16.09 -8.83 -2.06
CA ILE A 239 17.17 -8.73 -1.08
C ILE A 239 18.39 -8.00 -1.65
N PHE A 240 19.23 -7.46 -0.78
CA PHE A 240 20.54 -6.89 -1.08
C PHE A 240 20.56 -5.88 -2.24
N GLY A 241 19.63 -4.92 -2.24
CA GLY A 241 19.60 -3.85 -3.26
C GLY A 241 19.01 -4.24 -4.61
N ASN A 242 18.47 -5.46 -4.76
CA ASN A 242 17.91 -5.93 -6.03
C ASN A 242 16.49 -5.40 -6.34
N LEU A 243 15.95 -4.47 -5.55
CA LEU A 243 14.68 -3.80 -5.85
C LEU A 243 14.91 -2.42 -6.48
N PRO A 244 14.65 -2.25 -7.79
CA PRO A 244 14.72 -0.95 -8.45
C PRO A 244 13.40 -0.17 -8.30
N GLY A 245 13.37 1.05 -8.85
CA GLY A 245 12.13 1.78 -9.11
C GLY A 245 11.70 2.78 -8.04
N TYR A 246 12.32 2.78 -6.85
CA TYR A 246 12.13 3.88 -5.90
C TYR A 246 12.89 5.11 -6.34
N GLU A 247 12.30 5.88 -7.27
CA GLU A 247 12.88 7.10 -7.81
C GLU A 247 11.90 8.27 -7.75
N THR A 248 12.38 9.41 -7.29
CA THR A 248 11.63 10.67 -7.23
C THR A 248 12.54 11.85 -7.56
N SER A 249 12.04 13.08 -7.40
CA SER A 249 12.78 14.32 -7.67
C SER A 249 12.72 15.25 -6.46
N LEU A 250 13.73 16.12 -6.31
CA LEU A 250 13.75 17.14 -5.28
C LEU A 250 12.45 17.95 -5.23
N GLY A 251 11.97 18.22 -4.02
CA GLY A 251 10.77 19.03 -3.80
C GLY A 251 9.42 18.35 -4.07
N LYS A 252 9.39 17.14 -4.66
CA LYS A 252 8.14 16.37 -4.79
C LYS A 252 7.59 15.97 -3.42
N ARG A 253 6.26 16.00 -3.27
CA ARG A 253 5.55 15.44 -2.13
C ARG A 253 5.35 13.95 -2.38
N VAL A 254 5.98 13.12 -1.57
CA VAL A 254 5.95 11.66 -1.71
C VAL A 254 5.24 11.07 -0.50
N ARG A 255 4.24 10.22 -0.73
CA ARG A 255 3.66 9.39 0.34
C ARG A 255 4.23 7.98 0.27
N TRP A 256 4.72 7.52 1.40
CA TRP A 256 5.14 6.14 1.58
C TRP A 256 4.07 5.38 2.34
N HIS A 257 3.57 4.31 1.74
CA HIS A 257 2.71 3.32 2.36
C HIS A 257 3.57 2.15 2.80
N LEU A 258 3.79 2.06 4.09
CA LEU A 258 4.62 1.04 4.71
C LEU A 258 3.73 -0.09 5.20
N VAL A 259 4.18 -1.31 4.96
CA VAL A 259 3.44 -2.50 5.33
C VAL A 259 4.40 -3.54 5.86
N ALA A 260 4.01 -4.21 6.93
CA ALA A 260 4.68 -5.41 7.42
C ALA A 260 3.67 -6.54 7.55
N LEU A 261 4.09 -7.76 7.24
CA LEU A 261 3.28 -8.97 7.38
C LEU A 261 4.23 -10.13 7.68
N GLY A 262 3.82 -11.04 8.55
CA GLY A 262 4.73 -12.04 9.09
C GLY A 262 4.32 -12.61 10.43
N ASN A 263 5.30 -13.11 11.18
CA ASN A 263 5.15 -13.62 12.54
C ASN A 263 6.02 -12.82 13.53
N GLU A 264 6.28 -13.31 14.74
CA GLU A 264 7.02 -12.59 15.79
C GLU A 264 8.44 -12.13 15.40
N VAL A 265 9.06 -12.68 14.36
CA VAL A 265 10.37 -12.20 13.86
C VAL A 265 10.24 -11.00 12.90
N ASP A 266 9.03 -10.65 12.45
CA ASP A 266 8.77 -9.51 11.57
C ASP A 266 8.60 -8.19 12.35
N ASN A 267 9.57 -7.86 13.20
CA ASN A 267 9.66 -6.56 13.87
C ASN A 267 10.57 -5.60 13.07
N HIS A 268 10.00 -4.80 12.20
CA HIS A 268 10.78 -3.98 11.27
C HIS A 268 10.96 -2.54 11.76
N THR A 269 12.11 -1.95 11.43
CA THR A 269 12.43 -0.54 11.71
C THR A 269 12.87 0.12 10.42
N VAL A 270 11.90 0.66 9.68
CA VAL A 270 12.10 1.22 8.34
C VAL A 270 12.82 2.55 8.41
N HIS A 271 13.96 2.66 7.72
CA HIS A 271 14.82 3.85 7.76
C HIS A 271 15.18 4.37 6.37
N TRP A 272 15.09 5.70 6.19
CA TRP A 272 15.56 6.41 5.00
C TRP A 272 16.80 7.23 5.32
N HIS A 273 17.91 6.93 4.65
CA HIS A 273 19.12 7.74 4.80
C HIS A 273 18.90 9.14 4.25
N GLY A 274 19.43 10.14 4.97
CA GLY A 274 19.48 11.54 4.53
C GLY A 274 18.15 12.28 4.47
N GLN A 275 17.02 11.62 4.75
CA GLN A 275 15.68 12.24 4.70
C GLN A 275 14.89 11.98 5.97
N THR A 276 13.82 12.75 6.15
CA THR A 276 12.86 12.57 7.24
C THR A 276 11.46 12.49 6.66
N VAL A 277 10.60 11.71 7.30
CA VAL A 277 9.16 11.65 7.05
C VAL A 277 8.39 12.41 8.14
N LEU A 278 7.13 12.73 7.84
CA LEU A 278 6.13 13.17 8.80
C LEU A 278 5.15 12.01 9.04
N ALA A 279 5.09 11.57 10.28
CA ALA A 279 4.32 10.42 10.75
C ALA A 279 3.44 10.85 11.92
N HIS A 280 2.12 10.93 11.72
CA HIS A 280 1.15 11.38 12.74
C HIS A 280 1.55 12.71 13.41
N GLY A 281 2.01 13.68 12.62
CA GLY A 281 2.48 14.98 13.11
C GLY A 281 3.89 15.00 13.73
N ARG A 282 4.53 13.83 13.92
CA ARG A 282 5.91 13.71 14.38
C ARG A 282 6.87 13.61 13.20
N ARG A 283 7.99 14.34 13.26
CA ARG A 283 9.09 14.18 12.31
C ARG A 283 10.03 13.09 12.80
N THR A 284 10.33 12.13 11.94
CA THR A 284 11.24 11.00 12.20
C THR A 284 11.86 10.55 10.88
N ASP A 285 12.93 9.78 10.93
CA ASP A 285 13.52 9.07 9.79
C ASP A 285 13.47 7.55 9.97
N VAL A 286 12.90 7.07 11.08
CA VAL A 286 12.64 5.66 11.37
C VAL A 286 11.17 5.46 11.70
N ILE A 287 10.57 4.38 11.17
CA ILE A 287 9.22 3.91 11.49
C ILE A 287 9.27 2.45 11.94
N GLU A 288 8.71 2.17 13.11
CA GLU A 288 8.54 0.84 13.64
C GLU A 288 7.29 0.17 13.04
N LEU A 289 7.44 -1.07 12.56
CA LEU A 289 6.34 -1.89 12.03
C LEU A 289 6.37 -3.26 12.71
N MET A 290 5.24 -3.65 13.30
CA MET A 290 5.01 -5.00 13.82
C MET A 290 4.31 -5.85 12.75
N PRO A 291 4.18 -7.18 12.93
CA PRO A 291 3.45 -8.02 11.99
C PRO A 291 2.03 -7.50 11.75
N ALA A 292 1.61 -7.51 10.48
CA ALA A 292 0.34 -6.94 10.02
C ALA A 292 0.17 -5.43 10.27
N SER A 293 1.27 -4.67 10.48
CA SER A 293 1.21 -3.20 10.58
C SER A 293 1.13 -2.54 9.21
N MET A 294 0.34 -1.48 9.11
CA MET A 294 0.12 -0.69 7.90
C MET A 294 0.15 0.78 8.29
N MET A 295 0.94 1.59 7.59
CA MET A 295 1.12 3.00 7.94
C MET A 295 1.41 3.86 6.70
N ALA A 296 0.81 5.04 6.64
CA ALA A 296 1.11 6.04 5.62
C ALA A 296 1.92 7.19 6.23
N VAL A 297 3.01 7.59 5.58
CA VAL A 297 3.86 8.71 5.99
C VAL A 297 4.21 9.61 4.80
N ASP A 298 4.32 10.91 5.05
CA ASP A 298 4.62 11.89 4.00
C ASP A 298 6.08 12.37 4.05
N MET A 299 6.68 12.55 2.89
CA MET A 299 8.05 12.99 2.70
C MET A 299 8.11 14.11 1.66
N VAL A 300 9.00 15.08 1.87
CA VAL A 300 9.48 15.98 0.81
C VAL A 300 11.00 15.84 0.77
N PRO A 301 11.58 15.18 -0.25
CA PRO A 301 13.01 14.99 -0.35
C PRO A 301 13.76 16.33 -0.42
N ARG A 302 14.80 16.48 0.41
CA ARG A 302 15.55 17.73 0.58
C ARG A 302 16.96 17.68 0.01
N SER A 303 17.44 16.51 -0.39
CA SER A 303 18.77 16.34 -0.98
C SER A 303 18.74 15.28 -2.08
N ALA A 304 19.29 15.62 -3.24
CA ALA A 304 19.45 14.68 -4.36
C ALA A 304 20.53 13.65 -4.01
N GLY A 305 20.39 12.43 -4.52
CA GLY A 305 21.33 11.36 -4.27
C GLY A 305 20.74 9.97 -4.44
N ASP A 306 21.62 8.99 -4.29
CA ASP A 306 21.26 7.59 -4.15
C ASP A 306 21.43 7.22 -2.67
N TRP A 307 20.32 6.94 -2.02
CA TRP A 307 20.21 6.81 -0.57
C TRP A 307 19.83 5.38 -0.18
N LEU A 308 20.38 4.91 0.92
CA LEU A 308 19.99 3.62 1.49
C LEU A 308 18.58 3.69 2.10
N PHE A 309 17.78 2.66 1.85
CA PHE A 309 16.46 2.43 2.41
C PHE A 309 16.42 1.00 2.97
N HIS A 310 16.34 0.84 4.29
CA HIS A 310 16.55 -0.47 4.91
C HIS A 310 15.82 -0.64 6.24
N CYS A 311 15.82 -1.87 6.75
CA CYS A 311 15.45 -2.18 8.12
C CYS A 311 16.64 -2.01 9.06
N HIS A 312 16.43 -1.43 10.25
CA HIS A 312 17.48 -1.22 11.25
C HIS A 312 17.67 -2.40 12.21
N VAL A 313 16.81 -3.42 12.16
CA VAL A 313 17.06 -4.68 12.87
C VAL A 313 18.30 -5.31 12.26
N ASN A 314 19.33 -5.49 13.08
CA ASN A 314 20.67 -5.85 12.63
C ASN A 314 20.64 -7.14 11.79
N ASP A 315 19.92 -8.15 12.26
CA ASP A 315 19.79 -9.43 11.58
C ASP A 315 19.14 -9.27 10.19
N HIS A 316 18.00 -8.57 10.12
CA HIS A 316 17.29 -8.35 8.86
C HIS A 316 18.14 -7.56 7.87
N MET A 317 18.88 -6.55 8.34
CA MET A 317 19.79 -5.75 7.52
C MET A 317 20.92 -6.61 6.94
N MET A 318 21.58 -7.40 7.78
CA MET A 318 22.67 -8.30 7.37
C MET A 318 22.19 -9.38 6.39
N ALA A 319 20.94 -9.84 6.55
CA ALA A 319 20.28 -10.79 5.66
C ALA A 319 19.73 -10.18 4.36
N GLY A 320 19.96 -8.87 4.13
CA GLY A 320 19.68 -8.23 2.86
C GLY A 320 18.38 -7.44 2.80
N MET A 321 17.73 -7.12 3.93
CA MET A 321 16.54 -6.25 3.97
C MET A 321 16.91 -4.77 3.78
N SER A 322 17.41 -4.49 2.58
CA SER A 322 17.94 -3.19 2.18
C SER A 322 17.78 -3.00 0.68
N THR A 323 17.47 -1.77 0.29
CA THR A 323 17.53 -1.33 -1.09
C THR A 323 17.96 0.13 -1.19
N ARG A 324 18.04 0.62 -2.41
CA ARG A 324 18.34 2.02 -2.71
C ARG A 324 17.08 2.73 -3.18
N TRP A 325 17.00 4.01 -2.83
CA TRP A 325 16.02 4.91 -3.42
C TRP A 325 16.73 6.18 -3.88
N ARG A 326 16.26 6.73 -5.00
CA ARG A 326 16.93 7.79 -5.74
C ARG A 326 16.12 9.07 -5.71
N VAL A 327 16.79 10.17 -5.40
CA VAL A 327 16.26 11.52 -5.51
C VAL A 327 17.02 12.24 -6.60
N LEU A 328 16.35 12.50 -7.72
CA LEU A 328 16.89 13.27 -8.82
C LEU A 328 16.90 14.77 -8.49
N PRO A 329 17.84 15.54 -9.07
CA PRO A 329 17.91 17.00 -8.92
C PRO A 329 16.62 17.74 -9.29
#